data_AF-A0A8J7TZ39-F1
#
_entry.id   AF-A0A8J7TZ39-F1
#
_cell.length_a   1.000
_cell.length_b   1.000
_cell.length_c   1.000
_cell.angle_alpha   90.00
_cell.angle_beta   90.00
_cell.angle_gamma   90.00
#
_symmetry.space_group_name_H-M   'P 1'
#
loop_
_entity.id
_entity.type
_entity.pdbx_description
1 polymer ?
#
loop_
_entity_poly.entity_id
_entity_poly.type
_entity_poly.pdbx_seq_one_letter_code
_entity_poly.pdbx_strand_id
1 'polypeptide(L)'
;RLGSADSVGTVLAALADGDPAAADAIVRGLAKGWPAGKGPKLDGTIEKDLGRLLTRLSPERRGVLVRLASAWGSKQFTQAGAEVTKSLLAKVGDASLKPEDRIAAAAELIGYQASDKAAVAAVLEQITPQTPPDLAVGLLRALKGSESPDAADLVLERLPGLTPAARSAGIAVLLGRADWARRLVAAIDAGKLQVTDLALDQRQALADHPDPAVRKAAVALLQRGGALPSPDRQKVIDQFLPITKEKGDVTAGQLVFKNQCSKCHTHTGEGTQIGPDLTGMAVHPKDHLLVDILDPSRSVEGNFRLYRVLTKDGKSIQGMLAGESKTAVELIDTEGKKQTVLREDIDELVGSNKSLMPDGFEKQLTRKDLTDLLEFLTKKGKYLPLPLDRIATAVSTKGMFYSEDNRQERLLLADWKPKTVEGVPFVLVDPQDDKHPNVVLLYGPEGSLPPKMPKSVALNCGTPAKAIHLLSGVSGWGYPYSQEKTVSMTVRIVYANGKTEDHDLKNGEHFADYIRRVDVPGSKFAFSAQGRQQVRYLKVEPKEKDKIEKVELVKGPDNTAPVVLAVTLEMPD
;
A
#
# COMPACT_ATOMS: atom_id res chain seq x y z
N ARG A 1 37.08 -21.36 -24.30
CA ARG A 1 37.45 -22.46 -23.38
C ARG A 1 38.29 -21.83 -22.29
N LEU A 2 37.80 -21.78 -21.05
CA LEU A 2 38.65 -21.42 -19.90
C LEU A 2 39.84 -22.41 -19.89
N GLY A 3 41.05 -21.92 -19.62
CA GLY A 3 42.28 -22.73 -19.62
C GLY A 3 42.23 -23.90 -18.63
N SER A 4 43.33 -24.65 -18.49
CA SER A 4 43.40 -25.71 -17.46
C SER A 4 43.09 -25.12 -16.08
N ALA A 5 42.55 -25.93 -15.16
CA ALA A 5 42.27 -25.47 -13.80
C ALA A 5 43.53 -24.86 -13.13
N ASP A 6 44.72 -25.30 -13.56
CA ASP A 6 46.02 -24.82 -13.09
C ASP A 6 46.37 -23.39 -13.53
N SER A 7 45.71 -22.81 -14.54
CA SER A 7 45.94 -21.42 -14.96
C SER A 7 45.15 -20.39 -14.14
N VAL A 8 44.29 -20.83 -13.21
CA VAL A 8 43.46 -19.90 -12.43
C VAL A 8 44.28 -19.05 -11.46
N GLY A 9 45.43 -19.54 -10.99
CA GLY A 9 46.31 -18.78 -10.09
C GLY A 9 46.77 -17.45 -10.71
N THR A 10 47.14 -17.45 -11.99
CA THR A 10 47.53 -16.23 -12.72
C THR A 10 46.36 -15.26 -12.89
N VAL A 11 45.15 -15.79 -13.08
CA VAL A 11 43.93 -14.98 -13.16
C VAL A 11 43.63 -14.35 -11.79
N LEU A 12 43.69 -15.12 -10.70
CA LEU A 12 43.43 -14.63 -9.35
C LEU A 12 44.44 -13.56 -8.92
N ALA A 13 45.73 -13.74 -9.24
CA ALA A 13 46.76 -12.74 -9.00
C ALA A 13 46.46 -11.44 -9.78
N ALA A 14 46.14 -11.54 -11.08
CA ALA A 14 45.79 -10.38 -11.90
C ALA A 14 44.51 -9.67 -11.40
N LEU A 15 43.53 -10.41 -10.90
CA LEU A 15 42.32 -9.85 -10.29
C LEU A 15 42.62 -9.17 -8.96
N ALA A 16 43.52 -9.74 -8.15
CA ALA A 16 43.92 -9.17 -6.86
C ALA A 16 44.65 -7.83 -7.00
N ASP A 17 45.21 -7.52 -8.19
CA ASP A 17 45.88 -6.26 -8.53
C ASP A 17 45.07 -5.36 -9.50
N GLY A 18 43.99 -5.87 -10.11
CA GLY A 18 43.22 -5.20 -11.15
C GLY A 18 42.07 -4.31 -10.66
N ASP A 19 41.18 -3.91 -11.56
CA ASP A 19 39.99 -3.09 -11.26
C ASP A 19 38.95 -3.87 -10.40
N PRO A 20 38.44 -3.30 -9.29
CA PRO A 20 37.47 -3.97 -8.42
C PRO A 20 36.15 -4.36 -9.09
N ALA A 21 35.62 -3.54 -10.02
CA ALA A 21 34.36 -3.84 -10.70
C ALA A 21 34.52 -5.00 -11.69
N ALA A 22 35.66 -5.05 -12.38
CA ALA A 22 36.04 -6.19 -13.22
C ALA A 22 36.22 -7.47 -12.38
N ALA A 23 36.86 -7.38 -11.22
CA ALA A 23 37.01 -8.50 -10.30
C ALA A 23 35.66 -9.05 -9.81
N ASP A 24 34.73 -8.18 -9.42
CA ASP A 24 33.37 -8.53 -9.03
C ASP A 24 32.62 -9.30 -10.14
N ALA A 25 32.74 -8.85 -11.39
CA ALA A 25 32.10 -9.49 -12.54
C ALA A 25 32.72 -10.87 -12.86
N ILE A 26 34.05 -10.97 -12.80
CA ILE A 26 34.78 -12.19 -13.13
C ILE A 26 34.57 -13.26 -12.05
N VAL A 27 34.64 -12.90 -10.76
CA VAL A 27 34.37 -13.83 -9.66
C VAL A 27 32.96 -14.42 -9.75
N ARG A 28 31.96 -13.60 -10.11
CA ARG A 28 30.60 -14.09 -10.39
C ARG A 28 30.57 -15.08 -11.55
N GLY A 29 31.26 -14.75 -12.65
CA GLY A 29 31.34 -15.60 -13.84
C GLY A 29 32.00 -16.95 -13.53
N LEU A 30 33.09 -16.93 -12.77
CA LEU A 30 33.79 -18.11 -12.29
C LEU A 30 32.85 -18.97 -11.46
N ALA A 31 32.26 -18.43 -10.38
CA ALA A 31 31.38 -19.21 -9.51
C ALA A 31 30.18 -19.83 -10.23
N LYS A 32 29.59 -19.12 -11.20
CA LYS A 32 28.44 -19.63 -11.99
C LYS A 32 28.85 -20.70 -13.00
N GLY A 33 30.04 -20.58 -13.59
CA GLY A 33 30.50 -21.43 -14.69
C GLY A 33 31.48 -22.53 -14.30
N TRP A 34 31.94 -22.56 -13.04
CA TRP A 34 32.99 -23.49 -12.61
C TRP A 34 32.45 -24.93 -12.53
N PRO A 35 33.15 -25.92 -13.09
CA PRO A 35 32.70 -27.31 -13.02
C PRO A 35 32.72 -27.85 -11.58
N ALA A 36 31.63 -28.50 -11.17
CA ALA A 36 31.53 -29.14 -9.86
C ALA A 36 32.64 -30.20 -9.67
N GLY A 37 33.24 -30.24 -8.47
CA GLY A 37 34.27 -31.21 -8.09
C GLY A 37 35.63 -31.06 -8.78
N LYS A 38 35.83 -30.02 -9.60
CA LYS A 38 37.12 -29.74 -10.26
C LYS A 38 37.72 -28.45 -9.69
N GLY A 39 38.54 -28.54 -8.65
CA GLY A 39 39.29 -27.40 -8.12
C GLY A 39 40.69 -27.27 -8.75
N PRO A 40 41.30 -26.07 -8.76
CA PRO A 40 42.73 -25.93 -8.95
C PRO A 40 43.50 -26.60 -7.79
N LYS A 41 44.78 -26.90 -8.00
CA LYS A 41 45.66 -27.25 -6.89
C LYS A 41 45.95 -25.99 -6.07
N LEU A 42 45.39 -25.92 -4.87
CA LEU A 42 45.62 -24.80 -3.95
C LEU A 42 47.00 -24.90 -3.32
N ASP A 43 47.83 -23.89 -3.53
CA ASP A 43 49.10 -23.68 -2.85
C ASP A 43 49.08 -22.39 -2.01
N GLY A 44 50.13 -22.12 -1.24
CA GLY A 44 50.19 -20.95 -0.36
C GLY A 44 50.13 -19.60 -1.10
N THR A 45 50.48 -19.57 -2.39
CA THR A 45 50.41 -18.35 -3.21
C THR A 45 48.96 -18.06 -3.62
N ILE A 46 48.26 -19.08 -4.12
CA ILE A 46 46.85 -18.96 -4.51
C ILE A 46 45.98 -18.60 -3.30
N GLU A 47 46.22 -19.22 -2.14
CA GLU A 47 45.49 -18.90 -0.90
C GLU A 47 45.71 -17.44 -0.47
N LYS A 48 46.93 -16.91 -0.64
CA LYS A 48 47.25 -15.51 -0.34
C LYS A 48 46.56 -14.55 -1.30
N ASP A 49 46.55 -14.85 -2.59
CA ASP A 49 45.89 -14.02 -3.60
C ASP A 49 44.36 -14.02 -3.44
N LEU A 50 43.77 -15.17 -3.08
CA LEU A 50 42.36 -15.24 -2.68
C LEU A 50 42.07 -14.34 -1.47
N GLY A 51 42.97 -14.32 -0.49
CA GLY A 51 42.82 -13.47 0.71
C GLY A 51 42.88 -11.98 0.37
N ARG A 52 43.80 -11.59 -0.51
CA ARG A 52 43.90 -10.22 -1.03
C ARG A 52 42.68 -9.83 -1.86
N LEU A 53 42.19 -10.74 -2.71
CA LEU A 53 41.01 -10.50 -3.52
C LEU A 53 39.77 -10.31 -2.64
N LEU A 54 39.62 -11.11 -1.57
CA LEU A 54 38.49 -11.03 -0.65
C LEU A 54 38.31 -9.63 -0.04
N THR A 55 39.39 -8.94 0.33
CA THR A 55 39.28 -7.60 0.95
C THR A 55 38.84 -6.51 -0.03
N ARG A 56 39.04 -6.73 -1.33
CA ARG A 56 38.74 -5.77 -2.40
C ARG A 56 37.35 -5.95 -3.02
N LEU A 57 36.75 -7.13 -2.89
CA LEU A 57 35.42 -7.42 -3.41
C LEU A 57 34.31 -6.75 -2.59
N SER A 58 33.18 -6.48 -3.24
CA SER A 58 31.94 -6.08 -2.57
C SER A 58 31.45 -7.15 -1.60
N PRO A 59 30.68 -6.80 -0.53
CA PRO A 59 30.15 -7.77 0.42
C PRO A 59 29.43 -8.96 -0.23
N GLU A 60 28.64 -8.71 -1.26
CA GLU A 60 27.89 -9.72 -2.02
C GLU A 60 28.83 -10.68 -2.79
N ARG A 61 30.02 -10.20 -3.19
CA ARG A 61 31.02 -11.01 -3.92
C ARG A 61 32.01 -11.70 -3.02
N ARG A 62 32.23 -11.21 -1.80
CA ARG A 62 33.03 -11.90 -0.78
C ARG A 62 32.48 -13.28 -0.47
N GLY A 63 31.16 -13.41 -0.30
CA GLY A 63 30.51 -14.70 -0.10
C GLY A 63 30.71 -15.66 -1.28
N VAL A 64 30.59 -15.15 -2.50
CA VAL A 64 30.79 -15.93 -3.72
C VAL A 64 32.23 -16.46 -3.80
N LEU A 65 33.22 -15.61 -3.49
CA LEU A 65 34.63 -16.02 -3.50
C LEU A 65 34.92 -17.08 -2.42
N VAL A 66 34.39 -16.92 -1.20
CA VAL A 66 34.63 -17.89 -0.13
C VAL A 66 33.98 -19.23 -0.46
N ARG A 67 32.77 -19.25 -1.02
CA ARG A 67 32.13 -20.50 -1.49
C ARG A 67 32.93 -21.15 -2.60
N LEU A 68 33.43 -20.38 -3.57
CA LEU A 68 34.27 -20.88 -4.65
C LEU A 68 35.58 -21.49 -4.13
N ALA A 69 36.29 -20.78 -3.25
CA ALA A 69 37.52 -21.26 -2.62
C ALA A 69 37.30 -22.51 -1.75
N SER A 70 36.16 -22.57 -1.03
CA SER A 70 35.77 -23.75 -0.25
C SER A 70 35.46 -24.94 -1.16
N ALA A 71 34.76 -24.72 -2.27
CA ALA A 71 34.50 -25.75 -3.30
C ALA A 71 35.79 -26.24 -3.99
N TRP A 72 36.82 -25.41 -4.02
CA TRP A 72 38.17 -25.78 -4.46
C TRP A 72 38.98 -26.54 -3.40
N GLY A 73 38.45 -26.70 -2.18
CA GLY A 73 39.06 -27.48 -1.10
C GLY A 73 39.88 -26.65 -0.10
N SER A 74 39.79 -25.31 -0.12
CA SER A 74 40.50 -24.47 0.85
C SER A 74 39.93 -24.62 2.26
N LYS A 75 40.73 -25.19 3.17
CA LYS A 75 40.36 -25.32 4.59
C LYS A 75 40.30 -23.97 5.30
N GLN A 76 41.21 -23.05 4.93
CA GLN A 76 41.28 -21.71 5.52
C GLN A 76 40.02 -20.91 5.22
N PHE A 77 39.59 -20.89 3.96
CA PHE A 77 38.37 -20.18 3.56
C PHE A 77 37.11 -20.84 4.09
N THR A 78 37.09 -22.17 4.20
CA THR A 78 35.97 -22.89 4.83
C THR A 78 35.81 -22.48 6.30
N GLN A 79 36.91 -22.46 7.07
CA GLN A 79 36.87 -22.05 8.49
C GLN A 79 36.54 -20.57 8.65
N ALA A 80 37.17 -19.69 7.88
CA ALA A 80 36.91 -18.26 7.93
C ALA A 80 35.44 -17.95 7.58
N GLY A 81 34.87 -18.63 6.58
CA GLY A 81 33.48 -18.43 6.20
C GLY A 81 32.48 -18.94 7.23
N ALA A 82 32.78 -20.06 7.90
CA ALA A 82 31.96 -20.54 9.01
C ALA A 82 31.95 -19.53 10.18
N GLU A 83 33.10 -18.94 10.52
CA GLU A 83 33.19 -17.96 11.61
C GLU A 83 32.48 -16.64 11.27
N VAL A 84 32.61 -16.15 10.03
CA VAL A 84 31.86 -14.97 9.55
C VAL A 84 30.36 -15.23 9.61
N THR A 85 29.91 -16.39 9.11
CA THR A 85 28.49 -16.77 9.12
C THR A 85 27.96 -16.84 10.56
N LYS A 86 28.72 -17.47 11.47
CA LYS A 86 28.37 -17.55 12.90
C LYS A 86 28.29 -16.18 13.56
N SER A 87 29.24 -15.29 13.28
CA SER A 87 29.27 -13.92 13.80
C SER A 87 28.07 -13.10 13.31
N LEU A 88 27.74 -13.21 12.02
CA LEU A 88 26.58 -12.52 11.44
C LEU A 88 25.26 -13.06 12.00
N LEU A 89 25.11 -14.38 12.14
CA LEU A 89 23.95 -14.99 12.79
C LEU A 89 23.79 -14.50 14.24
N ALA A 90 24.88 -14.42 15.00
CA ALA A 90 24.86 -13.90 16.36
C ALA A 90 24.37 -12.44 16.40
N LYS A 91 24.88 -11.57 15.52
CA LYS A 91 24.43 -10.18 15.42
C LYS A 91 22.97 -10.05 15.01
N VAL A 92 22.51 -10.86 14.06
CA VAL A 92 21.11 -10.88 13.60
C VAL A 92 20.15 -11.21 14.76
N GLY A 93 20.55 -12.14 15.64
CA GLY A 93 19.79 -12.55 16.83
C GLY A 93 19.98 -11.70 18.09
N ASP A 94 20.94 -10.77 18.11
CA ASP A 94 21.28 -10.02 19.33
C ASP A 94 20.28 -8.88 19.59
N ALA A 95 19.39 -9.07 20.56
CA ALA A 95 18.38 -8.09 20.95
C ALA A 95 18.98 -6.82 21.60
N SER A 96 20.25 -6.82 22.01
CA SER A 96 20.93 -5.64 22.56
C SER A 96 21.43 -4.67 21.48
N LEU A 97 21.56 -5.13 20.23
CA LEU A 97 21.97 -4.29 19.11
C LEU A 97 20.81 -3.44 18.59
N LYS A 98 21.17 -2.30 17.98
CA LYS A 98 20.18 -1.45 17.33
C LYS A 98 19.58 -2.16 16.11
N PRO A 99 18.30 -1.90 15.77
CA PRO A 99 17.66 -2.50 14.60
C PRO A 99 18.48 -2.36 13.31
N GLU A 100 19.12 -1.21 13.09
CA GLU A 100 19.90 -0.92 11.89
C GLU A 100 21.10 -1.86 11.75
N ASP A 101 21.80 -2.15 12.85
CA ASP A 101 22.96 -3.05 12.88
C ASP A 101 22.54 -4.50 12.60
N ARG A 102 21.39 -4.91 13.13
CA ARG A 102 20.82 -6.26 12.90
C ARG A 102 20.38 -6.43 11.45
N ILE A 103 19.75 -5.40 10.88
CA ILE A 103 19.34 -5.40 9.46
C ILE A 103 20.58 -5.45 8.56
N ALA A 104 21.61 -4.66 8.86
CA ALA A 104 22.87 -4.70 8.12
C ALA A 104 23.53 -6.09 8.18
N ALA A 105 23.58 -6.70 9.36
CA ALA A 105 24.09 -8.05 9.53
C ALA A 105 23.26 -9.10 8.77
N ALA A 106 21.93 -8.95 8.71
CA ALA A 106 21.05 -9.83 7.94
C ALA A 106 21.29 -9.69 6.43
N ALA A 107 21.44 -8.46 5.93
CA ALA A 107 21.74 -8.21 4.53
C ALA A 107 23.12 -8.78 4.15
N GLU A 108 24.12 -8.60 5.01
CA GLU A 108 25.46 -9.17 4.81
C GLU A 108 25.43 -10.71 4.86
N LEU A 109 24.69 -11.30 5.81
CA LEU A 109 24.51 -12.77 5.90
C LEU A 109 23.87 -13.32 4.63
N ILE A 110 22.79 -12.71 4.15
CA ILE A 110 22.09 -13.14 2.93
C ILE A 110 22.98 -12.93 1.70
N GLY A 111 23.70 -11.82 1.58
CA GLY A 111 24.67 -11.63 0.49
C GLY A 111 25.78 -12.69 0.53
N TYR A 112 26.29 -12.97 1.73
CA TYR A 112 27.36 -13.93 1.95
C TYR A 112 26.94 -15.38 1.71
N GLN A 113 25.70 -15.74 2.07
CA GLN A 113 25.09 -17.06 1.92
C GLN A 113 23.89 -17.05 0.97
N ALA A 114 24.00 -16.36 -0.17
CA ALA A 114 22.88 -16.09 -1.09
C ALA A 114 22.02 -17.31 -1.42
N SER A 115 22.63 -18.48 -1.69
CA SER A 115 21.90 -19.70 -2.06
C SER A 115 21.50 -20.58 -0.88
N ASP A 116 21.90 -20.25 0.35
CA ASP A 116 21.67 -21.08 1.53
C ASP A 116 20.27 -20.86 2.09
N LYS A 117 19.50 -21.96 2.15
CA LYS A 117 18.18 -21.99 2.78
C LYS A 117 18.24 -21.70 4.28
N ALA A 118 19.29 -22.17 4.97
CA ALA A 118 19.42 -22.01 6.42
C ALA A 118 19.62 -20.53 6.80
N ALA A 119 20.38 -19.78 6.00
CA ALA A 119 20.56 -18.34 6.20
C ALA A 119 19.22 -17.58 6.07
N VAL A 120 18.41 -17.91 5.07
CA VAL A 120 17.06 -17.33 4.89
C VAL A 120 16.16 -17.68 6.08
N ALA A 121 16.13 -18.95 6.49
CA ALA A 121 15.34 -19.41 7.62
C ALA A 121 15.73 -18.68 8.92
N ALA A 122 17.03 -18.55 9.20
CA ALA A 122 17.53 -17.89 10.40
C ALA A 122 17.15 -16.40 10.47
N VAL A 123 17.16 -15.68 9.34
CA VAL A 123 16.68 -14.29 9.28
C VAL A 123 15.18 -14.22 9.52
N LEU A 124 14.39 -15.12 8.92
CA LEU A 124 12.93 -15.18 9.10
C LEU A 124 12.53 -15.55 10.53
N GLU A 125 13.31 -16.38 11.22
CA GLU A 125 13.09 -16.75 12.63
C GLU A 125 13.21 -15.55 13.59
N GLN A 126 13.93 -14.50 13.21
CA GLN A 126 13.99 -13.26 13.98
C GLN A 126 12.74 -12.39 13.83
N ILE A 127 11.83 -12.75 12.94
CA ILE A 127 10.57 -12.05 12.71
C ILE A 127 9.48 -12.76 13.50
N THR A 128 9.29 -12.29 14.73
CA THR A 128 8.30 -12.80 15.67
C THR A 128 7.25 -11.73 15.94
N PRO A 129 6.13 -12.06 16.60
CA PRO A 129 5.17 -11.05 17.07
C PRO A 129 5.78 -9.99 17.98
N GLN A 130 6.91 -10.31 18.62
CA GLN A 130 7.62 -9.42 19.54
C GLN A 130 8.58 -8.46 18.81
N THR A 131 8.89 -8.75 17.55
CA THR A 131 9.85 -7.99 16.75
C THR A 131 9.28 -6.60 16.40
N PRO A 132 10.02 -5.51 16.65
CA PRO A 132 9.59 -4.17 16.26
C PRO A 132 9.31 -4.05 14.74
N PRO A 133 8.35 -3.20 14.32
CA PRO A 133 7.93 -3.12 12.92
C PRO A 133 9.06 -2.74 11.96
N ASP A 134 9.90 -1.78 12.34
CA ASP A 134 11.05 -1.30 11.57
C ASP A 134 12.08 -2.42 11.34
N LEU A 135 12.38 -3.18 12.39
CA LEU A 135 13.24 -4.36 12.31
C LEU A 135 12.66 -5.46 11.43
N ALA A 136 11.39 -5.84 11.65
CA ALA A 136 10.73 -6.88 10.86
C ALA A 136 10.71 -6.56 9.35
N VAL A 137 10.37 -5.32 9.00
CA VAL A 137 10.39 -4.82 7.62
C VAL A 137 11.80 -4.83 7.05
N GLY A 138 12.81 -4.39 7.82
CA GLY A 138 14.20 -4.39 7.40
C GLY A 138 14.76 -5.80 7.14
N LEU A 139 14.46 -6.76 8.02
CA LEU A 139 14.86 -8.16 7.88
C LEU A 139 14.23 -8.81 6.63
N LEU A 140 12.94 -8.54 6.36
CA LEU A 140 12.31 -9.02 5.11
C LEU A 140 12.99 -8.43 3.88
N ARG A 141 13.29 -7.13 3.88
CA ARG A 141 13.97 -6.47 2.76
C ARG A 141 15.37 -7.03 2.51
N ALA A 142 16.09 -7.45 3.55
CA ALA A 142 17.40 -8.09 3.42
C ALA A 142 17.33 -9.38 2.57
N LEU A 143 16.21 -10.09 2.59
CA LEU A 143 16.02 -11.33 1.82
C LEU A 143 16.03 -11.11 0.31
N LYS A 144 15.87 -9.87 -0.19
CA LYS A 144 15.96 -9.55 -1.62
C LYS A 144 17.28 -10.02 -2.27
N GLY A 145 18.36 -10.07 -1.49
CA GLY A 145 19.67 -10.55 -1.94
C GLY A 145 19.80 -12.08 -2.06
N SER A 146 18.81 -12.85 -1.58
CA SER A 146 18.88 -14.32 -1.61
C SER A 146 18.69 -14.86 -3.01
N GLU A 147 19.51 -15.83 -3.38
CA GLU A 147 19.42 -16.66 -4.59
C GLU A 147 18.88 -18.07 -4.29
N SER A 148 18.48 -18.35 -3.04
CA SER A 148 17.96 -19.66 -2.65
C SER A 148 16.63 -19.95 -3.37
N PRO A 149 16.44 -21.15 -3.96
CA PRO A 149 15.19 -21.52 -4.61
C PRO A 149 14.01 -21.64 -3.64
N ASP A 150 14.29 -21.90 -2.35
CA ASP A 150 13.29 -22.03 -1.29
C ASP A 150 12.85 -20.69 -0.68
N ALA A 151 13.57 -19.60 -0.95
CA ALA A 151 13.37 -18.34 -0.22
C ALA A 151 11.95 -17.77 -0.38
N ALA A 152 11.38 -17.86 -1.58
CA ALA A 152 10.01 -17.41 -1.82
C ALA A 152 8.99 -18.20 -1.00
N ASP A 153 9.13 -19.52 -0.95
CA ASP A 153 8.21 -20.40 -0.21
C ASP A 153 8.34 -20.17 1.30
N LEU A 154 9.56 -19.97 1.82
CA LEU A 154 9.79 -19.62 3.22
C LEU A 154 9.16 -18.27 3.61
N VAL A 155 9.24 -17.25 2.73
CA VAL A 155 8.58 -15.96 2.98
C VAL A 155 7.05 -16.12 2.98
N LEU A 156 6.50 -16.87 2.01
CA LEU A 156 5.07 -17.15 1.90
C LEU A 156 4.52 -17.85 3.15
N GLU A 157 5.25 -18.82 3.69
CA GLU A 157 4.89 -19.54 4.92
C GLU A 157 4.81 -18.63 6.15
N ARG A 158 5.60 -17.55 6.19
CA ARG A 158 5.62 -16.62 7.31
C ARG A 158 4.54 -15.55 7.26
N LEU A 159 4.00 -15.22 6.07
CA LEU A 159 3.02 -14.14 5.89
C LEU A 159 1.82 -14.15 6.86
N PRO A 160 1.21 -15.30 7.24
CA PRO A 160 0.07 -15.32 8.16
C PRO A 160 0.39 -14.77 9.56
N GLY A 161 1.64 -14.89 10.03
CA GLY A 161 2.07 -14.40 11.34
C GLY A 161 2.59 -12.96 11.35
N LEU A 162 2.56 -12.27 10.20
CA LEU A 162 3.09 -10.91 10.06
C LEU A 162 2.02 -9.85 10.32
N THR A 163 2.44 -8.75 10.92
CA THR A 163 1.65 -7.52 10.99
C THR A 163 1.44 -6.94 9.58
N PRO A 164 0.46 -6.04 9.36
CA PRO A 164 0.19 -5.48 8.03
C PRO A 164 1.43 -4.86 7.35
N ALA A 165 2.25 -4.10 8.10
CA ALA A 165 3.46 -3.49 7.57
C ALA A 165 4.51 -4.52 7.13
N ALA A 166 4.76 -5.54 7.97
CA ALA A 166 5.69 -6.61 7.65
C ALA A 166 5.17 -7.49 6.51
N ARG A 167 3.88 -7.82 6.48
CA ARG A 167 3.23 -8.58 5.39
C ARG A 167 3.40 -7.84 4.05
N SER A 168 3.14 -6.54 4.03
CA SER A 168 3.33 -5.69 2.84
C SER A 168 4.79 -5.71 2.37
N ALA A 169 5.76 -5.61 3.29
CA ALA A 169 7.18 -5.72 2.95
C ALA A 169 7.56 -7.10 2.38
N GLY A 170 7.02 -8.19 2.95
CA GLY A 170 7.22 -9.56 2.47
C GLY A 170 6.66 -9.76 1.06
N ILE A 171 5.46 -9.25 0.78
CA ILE A 171 4.86 -9.26 -0.56
C ILE A 171 5.72 -8.46 -1.54
N ALA A 172 6.16 -7.26 -1.16
CA ALA A 172 7.03 -6.42 -2.01
C ALA A 172 8.35 -7.13 -2.39
N VAL A 173 8.92 -7.90 -1.44
CA VAL A 173 10.11 -8.72 -1.68
C VAL A 173 9.82 -9.84 -2.69
N LEU A 174 8.69 -10.53 -2.56
CA LEU A 174 8.23 -11.56 -3.52
C LEU A 174 7.99 -10.99 -4.93
N LEU A 175 7.49 -9.76 -5.02
CA LEU A 175 7.25 -9.08 -6.30
C LEU A 175 8.53 -8.61 -6.99
N GLY A 176 9.65 -8.52 -6.28
CA GLY A 176 10.90 -8.01 -6.83
C GLY A 176 11.57 -8.90 -7.89
N ARG A 177 11.14 -10.16 -8.02
CA ARG A 177 11.70 -11.13 -8.97
C ARG A 177 10.64 -11.97 -9.65
N ALA A 178 10.87 -12.27 -10.93
CA ALA A 178 9.91 -13.02 -11.74
C ALA A 178 9.61 -14.44 -11.19
N ASP A 179 10.62 -15.16 -10.73
CA ASP A 179 10.45 -16.50 -10.15
C ASP A 179 9.64 -16.47 -8.85
N TRP A 180 9.87 -15.46 -8.01
CA TRP A 180 9.16 -15.30 -6.72
C TRP A 180 7.73 -14.79 -6.93
N ALA A 181 7.53 -13.86 -7.85
CA ALA A 181 6.19 -13.37 -8.22
C ALA A 181 5.32 -14.50 -8.78
N ARG A 182 5.89 -15.44 -9.54
CA ARG A 182 5.17 -16.65 -9.98
C ARG A 182 4.75 -17.54 -8.80
N ARG A 183 5.58 -17.66 -7.74
CA ARG A 183 5.20 -18.39 -6.52
C ARG A 183 4.09 -17.69 -5.75
N LEU A 184 4.14 -16.36 -5.64
CA LEU A 184 3.07 -15.58 -5.04
C LEU A 184 1.74 -15.76 -5.78
N VAL A 185 1.74 -15.62 -7.11
CA VAL A 185 0.56 -15.86 -7.96
C VAL A 185 0.02 -17.28 -7.76
N ALA A 186 0.90 -18.29 -7.78
CA ALA A 186 0.48 -19.67 -7.56
C ALA A 186 -0.11 -19.90 -6.15
N ALA A 187 0.40 -19.22 -5.13
CA ALA A 187 -0.16 -19.27 -3.78
C ALA A 187 -1.56 -18.64 -3.71
N ILE A 188 -1.80 -17.57 -4.46
CA ILE A 188 -3.12 -16.94 -4.60
C ILE A 188 -4.09 -17.87 -5.36
N ASP A 189 -3.66 -18.45 -6.48
CA ASP A 189 -4.46 -19.42 -7.24
C ASP A 189 -4.84 -20.65 -6.40
N ALA A 190 -3.93 -21.09 -5.52
CA ALA A 190 -4.17 -22.18 -4.58
C ALA A 190 -5.02 -21.79 -3.35
N GLY A 191 -5.45 -20.52 -3.25
CA GLY A 191 -6.24 -20.01 -2.12
C GLY A 191 -5.48 -19.87 -0.80
N LYS A 192 -4.14 -19.99 -0.81
CA LYS A 192 -3.29 -19.76 0.39
C LYS A 192 -3.23 -18.26 0.74
N LEU A 193 -3.38 -17.41 -0.25
CA LEU A 193 -3.47 -15.95 -0.14
C LEU A 193 -4.65 -15.44 -0.96
N GLN A 194 -5.15 -14.27 -0.62
CA GLN A 194 -6.19 -13.59 -1.37
C GLN A 194 -5.59 -12.49 -2.23
N VAL A 195 -6.15 -12.21 -3.40
CA VAL A 195 -5.74 -11.03 -4.20
C VAL A 195 -5.90 -9.73 -3.40
N THR A 196 -6.87 -9.69 -2.48
CA THR A 196 -7.14 -8.54 -1.61
C THR A 196 -6.13 -8.39 -0.47
N ASP A 197 -5.26 -9.37 -0.25
CA ASP A 197 -4.09 -9.22 0.63
C ASP A 197 -3.09 -8.20 0.10
N LEU A 198 -3.11 -7.97 -1.21
CA LEU A 198 -2.17 -7.08 -1.87
C LEU A 198 -2.73 -5.66 -1.80
N ALA A 199 -1.87 -4.71 -1.47
CA ALA A 199 -2.17 -3.29 -1.59
C ALA A 199 -2.40 -2.90 -3.07
N LEU A 200 -3.04 -1.77 -3.33
CA LEU A 200 -3.42 -1.36 -4.68
C LEU A 200 -2.19 -1.24 -5.61
N ASP A 201 -1.11 -0.64 -5.10
CA ASP A 201 0.18 -0.53 -5.77
C ASP A 201 0.82 -1.90 -6.07
N GLN A 202 0.67 -2.87 -5.18
CA GLN A 202 1.15 -4.24 -5.37
C GLN A 202 0.35 -5.00 -6.43
N ARG A 203 -0.98 -4.81 -6.46
CA ARG A 203 -1.84 -5.36 -7.51
C ARG A 203 -1.46 -4.77 -8.87
N GLN A 204 -1.22 -3.46 -8.93
CA GLN A 204 -0.75 -2.79 -10.14
C GLN A 204 0.63 -3.30 -10.56
N ALA A 205 1.57 -3.43 -9.61
CA ALA A 205 2.90 -3.97 -9.88
C ALA A 205 2.86 -5.41 -10.42
N LEU A 206 1.90 -6.24 -10.00
CA LEU A 206 1.68 -7.57 -10.59
C LEU A 206 1.11 -7.49 -12.01
N ALA A 207 0.12 -6.62 -12.23
CA ALA A 207 -0.49 -6.42 -13.54
C ALA A 207 0.52 -5.89 -14.57
N ASP A 208 1.44 -5.03 -14.15
CA ASP A 208 2.49 -4.40 -14.97
C ASP A 208 3.85 -5.11 -14.88
N HIS A 209 3.91 -6.27 -14.21
CA HIS A 209 5.16 -6.96 -13.93
C HIS A 209 5.99 -7.23 -15.20
N PRO A 210 7.33 -7.08 -15.24
CA PRO A 210 8.13 -7.25 -16.47
C PRO A 210 8.00 -8.64 -17.15
N ASP A 211 7.79 -9.69 -16.34
CA ASP A 211 7.56 -11.05 -16.83
C ASP A 211 6.14 -11.24 -17.40
N PRO A 212 5.99 -11.62 -18.69
CA PRO A 212 4.68 -11.78 -19.32
C PRO A 212 3.78 -12.87 -18.71
N ALA A 213 4.37 -13.94 -18.15
CA ALA A 213 3.60 -15.01 -17.54
C ALA A 213 2.97 -14.55 -16.23
N VAL A 214 3.72 -13.77 -15.44
CA VAL A 214 3.21 -13.13 -14.21
C VAL A 214 2.07 -12.17 -14.55
N ARG A 215 2.24 -11.26 -15.51
CA ARG A 215 1.17 -10.32 -15.90
C ARG A 215 -0.11 -11.03 -16.31
N LYS A 216 0.00 -12.04 -17.17
CA LYS A 216 -1.17 -12.78 -17.68
C LYS A 216 -1.94 -13.44 -16.53
N ALA A 217 -1.24 -14.08 -15.61
CA ALA A 217 -1.86 -14.72 -14.46
C ALA A 217 -2.44 -13.70 -13.47
N ALA A 218 -1.74 -12.58 -13.24
CA ALA A 218 -2.23 -11.47 -12.42
C ALA A 218 -3.52 -10.86 -12.96
N VAL A 219 -3.60 -10.58 -14.27
CA VAL A 219 -4.82 -10.06 -14.90
C VAL A 219 -5.98 -11.04 -14.74
N ALA A 220 -5.73 -12.34 -14.95
CA ALA A 220 -6.76 -13.37 -14.74
C ALA A 220 -7.24 -13.43 -13.28
N LEU A 221 -6.33 -13.32 -12.32
CA LEU A 221 -6.64 -13.25 -10.89
C LEU A 221 -7.46 -12.00 -10.53
N LEU A 222 -7.04 -10.83 -11.04
CA LEU A 222 -7.70 -9.55 -10.77
C LEU A 222 -9.10 -9.50 -11.38
N GLN A 223 -9.31 -10.09 -12.55
CA GLN A 223 -10.62 -10.19 -13.22
C GLN A 223 -11.61 -11.08 -12.46
N ARG A 224 -11.14 -12.08 -11.71
CA ARG A 224 -12.02 -12.98 -10.95
C ARG A 224 -12.63 -12.34 -9.71
N GLY A 225 -12.11 -11.17 -9.26
CA GLY A 225 -12.47 -10.58 -7.98
C GLY A 225 -11.90 -11.39 -6.82
N GLY A 226 -11.50 -10.74 -5.72
CA GLY A 226 -10.89 -11.42 -4.57
C GLY A 226 -11.72 -12.60 -4.04
N ALA A 227 -11.00 -13.63 -3.56
CA ALA A 227 -11.46 -14.93 -3.06
C ALA A 227 -12.36 -15.77 -3.97
N LEU A 228 -12.10 -17.09 -3.97
CA LEU A 228 -13.10 -18.05 -4.44
C LEU A 228 -14.34 -17.93 -3.53
N PRO A 229 -15.56 -17.79 -4.10
CA PRO A 229 -16.78 -17.70 -3.29
C PRO A 229 -16.92 -18.91 -2.36
N SER A 230 -17.26 -18.68 -1.10
CA SER A 230 -17.71 -19.76 -0.23
C SER A 230 -19.02 -20.32 -0.80
N PRO A 231 -19.12 -21.63 -1.13
CA PRO A 231 -20.35 -22.21 -1.68
C PRO A 231 -21.58 -21.96 -0.81
N ASP A 232 -21.40 -21.90 0.51
CA ASP A 232 -22.49 -21.63 1.45
C ASP A 232 -22.90 -20.15 1.45
N ARG A 233 -21.94 -19.22 1.37
CA ARG A 233 -22.28 -17.79 1.23
C ARG A 233 -22.91 -17.48 -0.13
N GLN A 234 -22.45 -18.14 -1.20
CA GLN A 234 -23.00 -17.93 -2.53
C GLN A 234 -24.48 -18.32 -2.59
N LYS A 235 -24.88 -19.45 -1.97
CA LYS A 235 -26.30 -19.84 -1.86
C LYS A 235 -27.14 -18.77 -1.16
N VAL A 236 -26.63 -18.18 -0.08
CA VAL A 236 -27.33 -17.10 0.64
C VAL A 236 -27.44 -15.86 -0.25
N ILE A 237 -26.37 -15.46 -0.94
CA ILE A 237 -26.40 -14.34 -1.88
C ILE A 237 -27.45 -14.59 -2.97
N ASP A 238 -27.44 -15.76 -3.61
CA ASP A 238 -28.39 -16.09 -4.68
C ASP A 238 -29.85 -16.04 -4.17
N GLN A 239 -30.09 -16.45 -2.92
CA GLN A 239 -31.41 -16.40 -2.28
C GLN A 239 -31.90 -14.96 -2.05
N PHE A 240 -30.99 -14.02 -1.73
CA PHE A 240 -31.33 -12.63 -1.41
C PHE A 240 -31.16 -11.68 -2.61
N LEU A 241 -30.49 -12.10 -3.69
CA LEU A 241 -30.24 -11.29 -4.88
C LEU A 241 -31.50 -10.63 -5.48
N PRO A 242 -32.70 -11.26 -5.49
CA PRO A 242 -33.92 -10.62 -5.99
C PRO A 242 -34.27 -9.30 -5.30
N ILE A 243 -33.93 -9.11 -4.02
CA ILE A 243 -34.27 -7.89 -3.27
C ILE A 243 -33.57 -6.65 -3.81
N THR A 244 -32.46 -6.83 -4.53
CA THR A 244 -31.68 -5.73 -5.14
C THR A 244 -32.46 -5.01 -6.23
N LYS A 245 -33.50 -5.66 -6.78
CA LYS A 245 -34.41 -5.11 -7.80
C LYS A 245 -35.66 -4.48 -7.20
N GLU A 246 -35.88 -4.67 -5.90
CA GLU A 246 -37.02 -4.11 -5.16
C GLU A 246 -36.72 -2.69 -4.69
N LYS A 247 -37.78 -1.93 -4.45
CA LYS A 247 -37.70 -0.58 -3.87
C LYS A 247 -37.96 -0.67 -2.37
N GLY A 248 -37.04 -0.12 -1.59
CA GLY A 248 -37.15 -0.09 -0.13
C GLY A 248 -37.71 1.22 0.41
N ASP A 249 -37.89 1.27 1.72
CA ASP A 249 -38.15 2.48 2.48
C ASP A 249 -36.83 3.03 3.05
N VAL A 250 -36.48 4.26 2.65
CA VAL A 250 -35.25 4.93 3.06
C VAL A 250 -35.19 5.17 4.57
N THR A 251 -36.31 5.57 5.18
CA THR A 251 -36.36 5.93 6.60
C THR A 251 -36.20 4.68 7.45
N ALA A 252 -36.85 3.58 7.05
CA ALA A 252 -36.64 2.27 7.67
C ALA A 252 -35.19 1.80 7.48
N GLY A 253 -34.63 1.99 6.28
CA GLY A 253 -33.24 1.64 5.98
C GLY A 253 -32.23 2.41 6.82
N GLN A 254 -32.47 3.70 7.07
CA GLN A 254 -31.65 4.52 7.97
C GLN A 254 -31.67 3.97 9.40
N LEU A 255 -32.83 3.49 9.88
CA LEU A 255 -32.93 2.86 11.20
C LEU A 255 -32.15 1.54 11.26
N VAL A 256 -32.20 0.73 10.20
CA VAL A 256 -31.38 -0.50 10.09
C VAL A 256 -29.89 -0.14 10.11
N PHE A 257 -29.45 0.84 9.33
CA PHE A 257 -28.07 1.35 9.34
C PHE A 257 -27.66 1.77 10.75
N LYS A 258 -28.49 2.57 11.43
CA LYS A 258 -28.21 3.05 12.78
C LYS A 258 -28.04 1.89 13.77
N ASN A 259 -28.87 0.85 13.69
CA ASN A 259 -28.86 -0.24 14.65
C ASN A 259 -27.73 -1.26 14.41
N GLN A 260 -27.38 -1.53 13.15
CA GLN A 260 -26.44 -2.60 12.80
C GLN A 260 -25.10 -2.08 12.28
N CYS A 261 -25.12 -1.09 11.39
CA CYS A 261 -23.94 -0.67 10.62
C CYS A 261 -23.17 0.48 11.31
N SER A 262 -23.88 1.38 12.00
CA SER A 262 -23.27 2.59 12.61
C SER A 262 -22.29 2.31 13.75
N LYS A 263 -22.30 1.07 14.27
CA LYS A 263 -21.33 0.58 15.25
C LYS A 263 -19.90 0.59 14.71
N CYS A 264 -19.75 0.39 13.40
CA CYS A 264 -18.44 0.28 12.76
C CYS A 264 -18.25 1.24 11.58
N HIS A 265 -19.32 1.72 10.96
CA HIS A 265 -19.27 2.59 9.78
C HIS A 265 -19.85 3.97 10.06
N THR A 266 -19.28 4.99 9.41
CA THR A 266 -19.90 6.31 9.34
C THR A 266 -20.79 6.43 8.11
N HIS A 267 -21.83 7.26 8.18
CA HIS A 267 -22.59 7.74 7.03
C HIS A 267 -23.07 9.16 7.32
N THR A 268 -22.70 10.12 6.47
CA THR A 268 -22.97 11.56 6.63
C THR A 268 -22.54 12.12 7.99
N GLY A 269 -21.46 11.58 8.56
CA GLY A 269 -20.93 11.98 9.87
C GLY A 269 -21.60 11.33 11.08
N GLU A 270 -22.58 10.45 10.89
CA GLU A 270 -23.17 9.64 11.96
C GLU A 270 -22.53 8.24 12.01
N GLY A 271 -22.25 7.72 13.21
CA GLY A 271 -21.67 6.39 13.42
C GLY A 271 -20.23 6.43 13.95
N THR A 272 -19.53 5.31 13.85
CA THR A 272 -18.15 5.13 14.33
C THR A 272 -17.22 4.80 13.16
N GLN A 273 -15.99 5.31 13.17
CA GLN A 273 -15.01 5.09 12.09
C GLN A 273 -14.07 3.92 12.43
N ILE A 274 -14.58 2.68 12.32
CA ILE A 274 -13.77 1.45 12.45
C ILE A 274 -13.55 0.84 11.06
N GLY A 275 -14.64 0.67 10.32
CA GLY A 275 -14.65 0.37 8.90
C GLY A 275 -14.69 1.65 8.05
N PRO A 276 -14.69 1.50 6.72
CA PRO A 276 -14.76 2.62 5.78
C PRO A 276 -16.03 3.46 5.95
N ASP A 277 -15.96 4.74 5.58
CA ASP A 277 -17.13 5.61 5.50
C ASP A 277 -18.06 5.15 4.37
N LEU A 278 -19.34 4.95 4.69
CA LEU A 278 -20.38 4.52 3.74
C LEU A 278 -21.13 5.71 3.12
N THR A 279 -20.66 6.93 3.29
CA THR A 279 -21.17 8.11 2.60
C THR A 279 -20.82 8.03 1.11
N GLY A 280 -21.81 8.26 0.24
CA GLY A 280 -21.59 8.20 -1.21
C GLY A 280 -21.69 6.80 -1.83
N MET A 281 -22.05 5.77 -1.05
CA MET A 281 -22.24 4.39 -1.56
C MET A 281 -23.29 4.26 -2.66
N ALA A 282 -24.10 5.30 -2.90
CA ALA A 282 -25.05 5.39 -4.00
C ALA A 282 -24.43 5.37 -5.41
N VAL A 283 -23.10 5.46 -5.54
CA VAL A 283 -22.40 5.18 -6.80
C VAL A 283 -22.35 3.69 -7.14
N HIS A 284 -22.48 2.81 -6.14
CA HIS A 284 -22.46 1.36 -6.30
C HIS A 284 -23.87 0.80 -6.54
N PRO A 285 -24.01 -0.25 -7.37
CA PRO A 285 -25.28 -0.93 -7.54
C PRO A 285 -25.63 -1.79 -6.31
N LYS A 286 -26.93 -2.00 -6.06
CA LYS A 286 -27.42 -2.69 -4.85
C LYS A 286 -26.94 -4.14 -4.73
N ASP A 287 -26.76 -4.82 -5.85
CA ASP A 287 -26.25 -6.20 -5.91
C ASP A 287 -24.81 -6.31 -5.43
N HIS A 288 -23.95 -5.35 -5.78
CA HIS A 288 -22.59 -5.27 -5.27
C HIS A 288 -22.59 -5.08 -3.74
N LEU A 289 -23.36 -4.10 -3.24
CA LEU A 289 -23.46 -3.85 -1.80
C LEU A 289 -24.05 -5.04 -1.03
N LEU A 290 -25.00 -5.78 -1.62
CA LEU A 290 -25.56 -6.98 -1.00
C LEU A 290 -24.49 -8.06 -0.82
N VAL A 291 -23.61 -8.25 -1.81
CA VAL A 291 -22.49 -9.19 -1.69
C VAL A 291 -21.55 -8.78 -0.57
N ASP A 292 -21.19 -7.49 -0.49
CA ASP A 292 -20.29 -6.99 0.56
C ASP A 292 -20.90 -7.14 1.97
N ILE A 293 -22.22 -6.95 2.10
CA ILE A 293 -22.95 -7.11 3.37
C ILE A 293 -23.06 -8.57 3.78
N LEU A 294 -23.36 -9.46 2.82
CA LEU A 294 -23.59 -10.88 3.12
C LEU A 294 -22.28 -11.68 3.18
N ASP A 295 -21.27 -11.35 2.40
CA ASP A 295 -20.00 -12.08 2.37
C ASP A 295 -18.83 -11.10 2.53
N PRO A 296 -18.73 -10.41 3.68
CA PRO A 296 -17.70 -9.40 3.91
C PRO A 296 -16.29 -10.00 3.85
N SER A 297 -16.14 -11.30 4.09
CA SER A 297 -14.87 -12.02 3.98
C SER A 297 -14.44 -12.30 2.53
N ARG A 298 -15.33 -12.10 1.53
CA ARG A 298 -15.02 -12.29 0.11
C ARG A 298 -13.93 -11.33 -0.37
N SER A 299 -13.98 -10.08 0.08
CA SER A 299 -13.02 -9.06 -0.33
C SER A 299 -12.57 -8.21 0.86
N VAL A 300 -11.72 -8.79 1.71
CA VAL A 300 -11.11 -8.07 2.85
C VAL A 300 -9.76 -7.52 2.41
N GLU A 301 -9.61 -6.19 2.41
CA GLU A 301 -8.29 -5.59 2.30
C GLU A 301 -7.44 -5.98 3.52
N GLY A 302 -6.14 -6.19 3.32
CA GLY A 302 -5.24 -6.70 4.37
C GLY A 302 -5.36 -5.98 5.72
N ASN A 303 -5.67 -4.69 5.72
CA ASN A 303 -5.78 -3.86 6.94
C ASN A 303 -7.07 -4.07 7.73
N PHE A 304 -8.15 -4.59 7.13
CA PHE A 304 -9.44 -4.83 7.80
C PHE A 304 -9.60 -6.29 8.28
N ARG A 305 -8.52 -7.06 8.25
CA ARG A 305 -8.51 -8.46 8.66
C ARG A 305 -8.57 -8.61 10.16
N LEU A 306 -9.26 -9.65 10.58
CA LEU A 306 -9.25 -10.07 11.97
C LEU A 306 -7.90 -10.75 12.30
N TYR A 307 -7.22 -10.23 13.30
CA TYR A 307 -6.04 -10.80 13.93
C TYR A 307 -6.42 -11.46 15.26
N ARG A 308 -5.76 -12.58 15.56
CA ARG A 308 -5.81 -13.24 16.87
C ARG A 308 -4.45 -13.09 17.54
N VAL A 309 -4.43 -12.51 18.73
CA VAL A 309 -3.28 -12.45 19.62
C VAL A 309 -3.49 -13.44 20.75
N LEU A 310 -2.55 -14.38 20.88
CA LEU A 310 -2.41 -15.19 22.09
C LEU A 310 -1.32 -14.56 22.94
N THR A 311 -1.66 -14.16 24.16
CA THR A 311 -0.70 -13.66 25.13
C THR A 311 -0.06 -14.81 25.91
N LYS A 312 1.11 -14.57 26.51
CA LYS A 312 1.85 -15.54 27.32
C LYS A 312 1.09 -16.01 28.57
N ASP A 313 0.15 -15.21 29.06
CA ASP A 313 -0.77 -15.58 30.15
C ASP A 313 -2.00 -16.37 29.67
N GLY A 314 -2.06 -16.75 28.38
CA GLY A 314 -3.08 -17.61 27.80
C GLY A 314 -4.35 -16.89 27.34
N LYS A 315 -4.39 -15.55 27.34
CA LYS A 315 -5.56 -14.80 26.84
C LYS A 315 -5.53 -14.76 25.30
N SER A 316 -6.68 -15.07 24.70
CA SER A 316 -6.88 -14.92 23.26
C SER A 316 -7.68 -13.66 22.98
N ILE A 317 -7.03 -12.67 22.40
CA ILE A 317 -7.63 -11.40 21.99
C ILE A 317 -7.85 -11.44 20.47
N GLN A 318 -9.01 -10.97 20.00
CA GLN A 318 -9.33 -10.91 18.57
C GLN A 318 -9.75 -9.50 18.20
N GLY A 319 -9.24 -9.00 17.08
CA GLY A 319 -9.56 -7.67 16.58
C GLY A 319 -8.78 -7.32 15.33
N MET A 320 -9.08 -6.18 14.73
CA MET A 320 -8.31 -5.60 13.64
C MET A 320 -7.12 -4.83 14.18
N LEU A 321 -5.96 -4.93 13.54
CA LEU A 321 -4.76 -4.21 13.94
C LEU A 321 -4.87 -2.73 13.50
N ALA A 322 -5.13 -1.84 14.46
CA ALA A 322 -5.35 -0.41 14.25
C ALA A 322 -4.07 0.43 14.37
N GLY A 323 -3.04 -0.14 15.00
CA GLY A 323 -1.74 0.50 15.16
C GLY A 323 -0.70 -0.48 15.67
N GLU A 324 0.56 -0.20 15.39
CA GLU A 324 1.69 -0.91 15.98
C GLU A 324 2.84 0.05 16.27
N SER A 325 3.55 -0.20 17.36
CA SER A 325 4.75 0.52 17.78
C SER A 325 5.89 -0.45 18.07
N LYS A 326 7.03 0.07 18.54
CA LYS A 326 8.17 -0.75 18.96
C LYS A 326 7.85 -1.66 20.16
N THR A 327 6.89 -1.26 21.00
CA THR A 327 6.61 -1.94 22.28
C THR A 327 5.22 -2.54 22.35
N ALA A 328 4.28 -2.15 21.48
CA ALA A 328 2.90 -2.61 21.56
C ALA A 328 2.23 -2.78 20.19
N VAL A 329 1.15 -3.55 20.19
CA VAL A 329 0.16 -3.60 19.10
C VAL A 329 -1.19 -3.13 19.65
N GLU A 330 -1.93 -2.40 18.83
CA GLU A 330 -3.28 -1.93 19.15
C GLU A 330 -4.30 -2.67 18.29
N LEU A 331 -5.23 -3.36 18.94
CA LEU A 331 -6.34 -4.06 18.31
C LEU A 331 -7.64 -3.29 18.55
N ILE A 332 -8.51 -3.24 17.54
CA ILE A 332 -9.91 -2.85 17.69
C ILE A 332 -10.76 -4.10 17.57
N ASP A 333 -11.47 -4.47 18.62
CA ASP A 333 -12.39 -5.61 18.60
C ASP A 333 -13.72 -5.28 17.90
N THR A 334 -14.59 -6.29 17.79
CA THR A 334 -15.90 -6.16 17.12
C THR A 334 -16.88 -5.26 17.87
N GLU A 335 -16.59 -4.89 19.12
CA GLU A 335 -17.38 -3.94 19.91
C GLU A 335 -16.84 -2.50 19.77
N GLY A 336 -15.77 -2.31 18.99
CA GLY A 336 -15.10 -1.03 18.82
C GLY A 336 -14.18 -0.63 19.96
N LYS A 337 -13.88 -1.56 20.88
CA LYS A 337 -12.98 -1.30 21.99
C LYS A 337 -11.54 -1.49 21.54
N LYS A 338 -10.72 -0.48 21.84
CA LYS A 338 -9.27 -0.52 21.64
C LYS A 338 -8.60 -1.33 22.76
N GLN A 339 -7.75 -2.27 22.38
CA GLN A 339 -6.94 -3.08 23.28
C GLN A 339 -5.47 -2.96 22.89
N THR A 340 -4.67 -2.40 23.79
CA THR A 340 -3.22 -2.31 23.61
C THR A 340 -2.58 -3.52 24.28
N VAL A 341 -1.81 -4.30 23.52
CA VAL A 341 -1.08 -5.47 24.01
C VAL A 341 0.41 -5.20 23.85
N LEU A 342 1.17 -5.32 24.95
CA LEU A 342 2.62 -5.19 24.91
C LEU A 342 3.20 -6.36 24.12
N ARG A 343 4.15 -6.07 23.22
CA ARG A 343 4.80 -7.07 22.37
C ARG A 343 5.47 -8.16 23.19
N GLU A 344 6.08 -7.81 24.33
CA GLU A 344 6.71 -8.78 25.24
C GLU A 344 5.73 -9.79 25.84
N ASP A 345 4.44 -9.46 25.88
CA ASP A 345 3.38 -10.34 26.38
C ASP A 345 2.79 -11.21 25.26
N ILE A 346 3.14 -10.99 23.99
CA ILE A 346 2.60 -11.76 22.87
C ILE A 346 3.36 -13.07 22.71
N ASP A 347 2.63 -14.17 22.73
CA ASP A 347 3.13 -15.51 22.38
C ASP A 347 2.90 -15.79 20.88
N GLU A 348 1.67 -15.59 20.41
CA GLU A 348 1.28 -15.85 19.03
C GLU A 348 0.51 -14.65 18.45
N LEU A 349 0.78 -14.29 17.19
CA LEU A 349 -0.03 -13.37 16.40
C LEU A 349 -0.35 -14.04 15.07
N VAL A 350 -1.64 -14.17 14.74
CA VAL A 350 -2.09 -14.76 13.48
C VAL A 350 -3.14 -13.87 12.83
N GLY A 351 -2.89 -13.45 11.60
CA GLY A 351 -3.88 -12.83 10.73
C GLY A 351 -4.77 -13.88 10.08
N SER A 352 -6.08 -13.70 10.16
CA SER A 352 -7.04 -14.55 9.46
C SER A 352 -7.35 -14.01 8.05
N ASN A 353 -8.05 -14.81 7.24
CA ASN A 353 -8.65 -14.36 5.98
C ASN A 353 -10.06 -13.79 6.19
N LYS A 354 -10.52 -13.61 7.43
CA LYS A 354 -11.86 -13.12 7.75
C LYS A 354 -11.86 -11.61 7.98
N SER A 355 -12.98 -10.98 7.61
CA SER A 355 -13.24 -9.59 7.92
C SER A 355 -13.48 -9.39 9.42
N LEU A 356 -13.20 -8.20 9.93
CA LEU A 356 -13.76 -7.77 11.22
C LEU A 356 -15.29 -7.61 11.15
N MET A 357 -15.83 -7.29 9.97
CA MET A 357 -17.28 -7.23 9.75
C MET A 357 -17.89 -8.64 9.91
N PRO A 358 -18.88 -8.84 10.79
CA PRO A 358 -19.46 -10.15 11.03
C PRO A 358 -20.19 -10.74 9.81
N ASP A 359 -20.11 -12.05 9.64
CA ASP A 359 -20.99 -12.77 8.72
C ASP A 359 -22.36 -13.03 9.38
N GLY A 360 -23.39 -13.30 8.57
CA GLY A 360 -24.68 -13.80 9.07
C GLY A 360 -25.76 -12.75 9.31
N PHE A 361 -25.62 -11.56 8.74
CA PHE A 361 -26.64 -10.51 8.81
C PHE A 361 -28.02 -10.97 8.30
N GLU A 362 -28.08 -11.93 7.37
CA GLU A 362 -29.33 -12.52 6.89
C GLU A 362 -30.16 -13.25 7.95
N LYS A 363 -29.54 -13.59 9.10
CA LYS A 363 -30.22 -14.22 10.24
C LYS A 363 -30.80 -13.20 11.21
N GLN A 364 -30.29 -11.97 11.18
CA GLN A 364 -30.69 -10.89 12.09
C GLN A 364 -31.57 -9.84 11.40
N LEU A 365 -31.41 -9.70 10.08
CA LEU A 365 -32.15 -8.78 9.25
C LEU A 365 -33.13 -9.54 8.36
N THR A 366 -34.37 -9.08 8.31
CA THR A 366 -35.35 -9.61 7.37
C THR A 366 -35.00 -9.20 5.94
N ARG A 367 -35.63 -9.85 4.95
CA ARG A 367 -35.51 -9.42 3.55
C ARG A 367 -35.88 -7.95 3.38
N LYS A 368 -36.96 -7.52 4.04
CA LYS A 368 -37.40 -6.13 4.00
C LYS A 368 -36.36 -5.18 4.60
N ASP A 369 -35.78 -5.53 5.75
CA ASP A 369 -34.74 -4.71 6.37
C ASP A 369 -33.52 -4.52 5.45
N LEU A 370 -33.11 -5.59 4.75
CA LEU A 370 -32.04 -5.52 3.76
C LEU A 370 -32.43 -4.71 2.52
N THR A 371 -33.66 -4.86 2.00
CA THR A 371 -34.16 -4.03 0.89
C THR A 371 -34.16 -2.56 1.26
N ASP A 372 -34.65 -2.23 2.45
CA ASP A 372 -34.75 -0.88 2.98
C ASP A 372 -33.34 -0.29 3.22
N LEU A 373 -32.42 -1.06 3.82
CA LEU A 373 -31.02 -0.67 4.01
C LEU A 373 -30.32 -0.38 2.67
N LEU A 374 -30.49 -1.25 1.67
CA LEU A 374 -29.93 -1.04 0.34
C LEU A 374 -30.53 0.20 -0.32
N GLU A 375 -31.83 0.47 -0.17
CA GLU A 375 -32.46 1.70 -0.65
C GLU A 375 -31.86 2.93 0.03
N PHE A 376 -31.66 2.90 1.35
CA PHE A 376 -31.03 3.98 2.09
C PHE A 376 -29.59 4.25 1.62
N LEU A 377 -28.74 3.22 1.56
CA LEU A 377 -27.34 3.33 1.14
C LEU A 377 -27.19 3.77 -0.33
N THR A 378 -28.17 3.42 -1.16
CA THR A 378 -28.18 3.80 -2.59
C THR A 378 -29.06 5.00 -2.91
N LYS A 379 -29.61 5.68 -1.89
CA LYS A 379 -30.41 6.87 -2.11
C LYS A 379 -29.53 7.98 -2.66
N LYS A 380 -29.77 8.31 -3.92
CA LYS A 380 -29.22 9.51 -4.55
C LYS A 380 -30.02 10.71 -4.06
N GLY A 381 -29.44 11.48 -3.13
CA GLY A 381 -29.97 12.80 -2.77
C GLY A 381 -29.74 13.80 -3.91
N LYS A 382 -30.19 15.05 -3.73
CA LYS A 382 -29.85 16.15 -4.66
C LYS A 382 -28.33 16.28 -4.86
N TYR A 383 -27.55 15.97 -3.82
CA TYR A 383 -26.11 16.02 -3.86
C TYR A 383 -25.52 14.65 -3.52
N LEU A 384 -24.47 14.27 -4.23
CA LEU A 384 -23.72 13.04 -4.05
C LEU A 384 -22.23 13.38 -3.82
N PRO A 385 -21.77 13.43 -2.56
CA PRO A 385 -20.36 13.57 -2.25
C PRO A 385 -19.56 12.39 -2.80
N LEU A 386 -18.44 12.66 -3.46
CA LEU A 386 -17.52 11.64 -3.98
C LEU A 386 -16.38 11.44 -2.98
N PRO A 387 -16.12 10.20 -2.56
CA PRO A 387 -15.06 9.93 -1.59
C PRO A 387 -13.68 10.11 -2.24
N LEU A 388 -12.82 10.91 -1.59
CA LEU A 388 -11.44 11.16 -2.06
C LEU A 388 -10.42 10.18 -1.49
N ASP A 389 -10.76 9.40 -0.47
CA ASP A 389 -9.86 8.49 0.27
C ASP A 389 -9.03 7.58 -0.65
N ARG A 390 -9.65 7.06 -1.73
CA ARG A 390 -8.97 6.17 -2.68
C ARG A 390 -8.04 6.88 -3.66
N ILE A 391 -8.13 8.20 -3.78
CA ILE A 391 -7.37 8.98 -4.77
C ILE A 391 -6.57 10.12 -4.15
N ALA A 392 -6.65 10.32 -2.84
CA ALA A 392 -5.90 11.32 -2.12
C ALA A 392 -4.40 11.01 -2.21
N THR A 393 -3.59 12.06 -2.39
CA THR A 393 -2.15 11.93 -2.70
C THR A 393 -1.28 12.56 -1.63
N ALA A 394 -1.84 13.40 -0.76
CA ALA A 394 -1.11 14.05 0.32
C ALA A 394 -1.91 14.09 1.63
N VAL A 395 -1.17 14.20 2.73
CA VAL A 395 -1.70 14.40 4.09
C VAL A 395 -1.65 15.88 4.40
N SER A 396 -2.81 16.54 4.46
CA SER A 396 -2.90 17.99 4.60
C SER A 396 -2.46 18.50 5.98
N THR A 397 -2.43 17.63 6.99
CA THR A 397 -1.96 17.94 8.35
C THR A 397 -0.44 17.84 8.49
N LYS A 398 0.26 17.37 7.44
CA LYS A 398 1.71 17.43 7.27
C LYS A 398 2.11 18.53 6.27
N GLY A 399 3.38 18.88 6.21
CA GLY A 399 3.86 19.83 5.21
C GLY A 399 3.76 19.26 3.80
N MET A 400 3.09 19.97 2.89
CA MET A 400 2.72 19.43 1.56
C MET A 400 3.73 19.72 0.45
N PHE A 401 4.71 20.62 0.63
CA PHE A 401 5.51 21.15 -0.49
C PHE A 401 7.00 20.82 -0.41
N TYR A 402 7.66 21.10 0.72
CA TYR A 402 9.11 20.91 0.88
C TYR A 402 9.50 19.77 1.82
N SER A 403 8.75 19.59 2.91
CA SER A 403 9.01 18.53 3.89
C SER A 403 7.75 18.27 4.70
N GLU A 404 7.47 17.01 4.99
CA GLU A 404 6.35 16.60 5.85
C GLU A 404 6.44 17.21 7.26
N ASP A 405 7.65 17.51 7.74
CA ASP A 405 7.89 18.11 9.05
C ASP A 405 7.59 19.62 9.09
N ASN A 406 7.43 20.27 7.92
CA ASN A 406 7.20 21.70 7.88
C ASN A 406 5.79 22.06 8.38
N ARG A 407 5.73 22.70 9.54
CA ARG A 407 4.46 23.07 10.19
C ARG A 407 3.72 24.22 9.51
N GLN A 408 4.39 25.04 8.72
CA GLN A 408 3.78 26.20 8.07
C GLN A 408 3.05 25.84 6.77
N GLU A 409 3.35 24.67 6.22
CA GLU A 409 2.82 24.18 4.93
C GLU A 409 1.59 23.28 5.07
N ARG A 410 1.08 23.13 6.30
CA ARG A 410 -0.04 22.26 6.64
C ARG A 410 -1.35 22.99 6.40
N LEU A 411 -2.32 22.36 5.78
CA LEU A 411 -3.71 22.80 5.74
C LEU A 411 -4.50 22.06 6.84
N LEU A 412 -4.44 22.61 8.05
CA LEU A 412 -5.03 22.01 9.25
C LEU A 412 -6.42 22.58 9.51
N LEU A 413 -7.45 21.72 9.48
CA LEU A 413 -8.82 22.12 9.81
C LEU A 413 -9.10 21.93 11.31
N ALA A 414 -10.08 22.66 11.85
CA ALA A 414 -10.51 22.49 13.24
C ALA A 414 -11.16 21.12 13.48
N ASP A 415 -11.84 20.60 12.47
CA ASP A 415 -12.48 19.28 12.44
C ASP A 415 -12.67 18.83 10.99
N TRP A 416 -12.76 17.52 10.78
CA TRP A 416 -13.00 16.87 9.48
C TRP A 416 -14.47 16.51 9.27
N LYS A 417 -15.40 17.10 10.03
CA LYS A 417 -16.83 16.82 9.86
C LYS A 417 -17.33 17.36 8.52
N PRO A 418 -18.42 16.79 7.96
CA PRO A 418 -19.04 17.30 6.76
C PRO A 418 -19.27 18.82 6.83
N LYS A 419 -18.95 19.52 5.74
CA LYS A 419 -19.11 20.98 5.62
C LYS A 419 -20.16 21.30 4.57
N THR A 420 -20.95 22.35 4.80
CA THR A 420 -21.88 22.87 3.81
C THR A 420 -21.37 24.22 3.31
N VAL A 421 -21.14 24.35 2.01
CA VAL A 421 -20.68 25.58 1.37
C VAL A 421 -21.61 25.89 0.20
N GLU A 422 -22.15 27.12 0.15
CA GLU A 422 -23.15 27.53 -0.86
C GLU A 422 -24.38 26.58 -0.92
N GLY A 423 -24.75 25.96 0.21
CA GLY A 423 -25.85 25.00 0.28
C GLY A 423 -25.52 23.61 -0.28
N VAL A 424 -24.25 23.34 -0.62
CA VAL A 424 -23.74 22.05 -1.11
C VAL A 424 -23.02 21.32 0.02
N PRO A 425 -23.40 20.07 0.34
CA PRO A 425 -22.71 19.28 1.34
C PRO A 425 -21.41 18.69 0.76
N PHE A 426 -20.34 18.76 1.54
CA PHE A 426 -19.05 18.16 1.24
C PHE A 426 -18.64 17.24 2.39
N VAL A 427 -18.14 16.07 2.02
CA VAL A 427 -17.54 15.11 2.95
C VAL A 427 -16.03 15.28 2.85
N LEU A 428 -15.39 15.53 3.99
CA LEU A 428 -13.94 15.63 4.09
C LEU A 428 -13.39 14.30 4.57
N VAL A 429 -12.18 13.94 4.11
CA VAL A 429 -11.47 12.75 4.58
C VAL A 429 -10.70 13.12 5.84
N ASP A 430 -10.88 12.35 6.92
CA ASP A 430 -10.07 12.49 8.13
C ASP A 430 -8.71 11.78 7.91
N PRO A 431 -7.56 12.47 8.07
CA PRO A 431 -6.24 11.86 7.93
C PRO A 431 -5.86 10.89 9.06
N GLN A 432 -6.69 10.76 10.11
CA GLN A 432 -6.50 9.87 11.27
C GLN A 432 -5.10 9.99 11.90
N ASP A 433 -4.79 11.15 12.48
CA ASP A 433 -3.48 11.45 13.09
C ASP A 433 -2.30 11.31 12.10
N ASP A 434 -2.45 11.91 10.92
CA ASP A 434 -1.44 11.97 9.84
C ASP A 434 -1.13 10.62 9.16
N LYS A 435 -1.95 9.59 9.38
CA LYS A 435 -1.75 8.22 8.87
C LYS A 435 -2.19 8.03 7.43
N HIS A 436 -3.19 8.79 6.97
CA HIS A 436 -3.82 8.59 5.66
C HIS A 436 -3.86 9.87 4.83
N PRO A 437 -3.55 9.80 3.53
CA PRO A 437 -3.79 10.91 2.61
C PRO A 437 -5.27 11.31 2.62
N ASN A 438 -5.52 12.61 2.66
CA ASN A 438 -6.87 13.16 2.78
C ASN A 438 -7.19 14.27 1.76
N VAL A 439 -6.19 14.71 1.00
CA VAL A 439 -6.37 15.69 -0.08
C VAL A 439 -5.69 15.21 -1.36
N VAL A 440 -6.21 15.66 -2.50
CA VAL A 440 -5.54 15.50 -3.79
C VAL A 440 -4.64 16.72 -3.98
N LEU A 441 -3.33 16.50 -3.89
CA LEU A 441 -2.28 17.38 -4.39
C LEU A 441 -1.79 16.83 -5.73
N LEU A 442 -1.91 17.60 -6.80
CA LEU A 442 -1.37 17.20 -8.11
C LEU A 442 0.08 17.65 -8.28
N TYR A 443 0.73 17.08 -9.29
CA TYR A 443 2.07 17.46 -9.73
C TYR A 443 2.28 18.98 -9.79
N GLY A 444 3.40 19.45 -9.26
CA GLY A 444 3.93 20.79 -9.49
C GLY A 444 5.46 20.73 -9.65
N PRO A 445 6.06 21.59 -10.48
CA PRO A 445 7.51 21.58 -10.70
C PRO A 445 8.31 22.07 -9.48
N GLU A 446 7.69 22.82 -8.58
CA GLU A 446 8.33 23.43 -7.41
C GLU A 446 8.25 22.54 -6.15
N GLY A 447 9.21 22.72 -5.24
CA GLY A 447 9.32 21.96 -4.00
C GLY A 447 9.91 20.56 -4.17
N SER A 448 9.80 19.73 -3.13
CA SER A 448 10.37 18.37 -3.10
C SER A 448 9.32 17.26 -3.16
N LEU A 449 8.08 17.58 -2.73
CA LEU A 449 6.95 16.65 -2.70
C LEU A 449 6.05 16.76 -3.95
N PRO A 450 5.60 17.95 -4.40
CA PRO A 450 4.74 18.07 -5.58
C PRO A 450 5.31 17.42 -6.85
N PRO A 451 6.62 17.43 -7.16
CA PRO A 451 7.15 16.75 -8.34
C PRO A 451 6.94 15.22 -8.34
N LYS A 452 6.66 14.62 -7.19
CA LYS A 452 6.38 13.18 -7.02
C LYS A 452 4.89 12.85 -7.11
N MET A 453 4.03 13.86 -7.12
CA MET A 453 2.58 13.69 -7.17
C MET A 453 2.12 13.35 -8.59
N PRO A 454 1.00 12.63 -8.74
CA PRO A 454 0.48 12.30 -10.06
C PRO A 454 0.03 13.56 -10.83
N LYS A 455 0.14 13.50 -12.15
CA LYS A 455 -0.39 14.54 -13.05
C LYS A 455 -1.90 14.42 -13.25
N SER A 456 -2.51 13.31 -12.85
CA SER A 456 -3.95 13.12 -12.95
C SER A 456 -4.45 12.10 -11.94
N VAL A 457 -5.65 12.32 -11.42
CA VAL A 457 -6.41 11.34 -10.61
C VAL A 457 -7.84 11.24 -11.14
N ALA A 458 -8.51 10.11 -10.92
CA ALA A 458 -9.85 9.86 -11.48
C ALA A 458 -10.85 9.44 -10.38
N LEU A 459 -11.99 10.12 -10.33
CA LEU A 459 -13.13 9.82 -9.46
C LEU A 459 -14.20 9.08 -10.24
N ASN A 460 -14.55 7.87 -9.80
CA ASN A 460 -15.67 7.13 -10.38
C ASN A 460 -16.99 7.76 -9.95
N CYS A 461 -17.86 8.03 -10.93
CA CYS A 461 -19.14 8.71 -10.69
C CYS A 461 -20.33 7.78 -10.94
N GLY A 462 -20.37 7.15 -12.11
CA GLY A 462 -21.44 6.23 -12.49
C GLY A 462 -22.83 6.86 -12.53
N THR A 463 -22.95 8.18 -12.69
CA THR A 463 -24.23 8.89 -12.66
C THR A 463 -24.18 10.19 -13.48
N PRO A 464 -25.28 10.66 -14.09
CA PRO A 464 -25.35 12.01 -14.62
C PRO A 464 -25.21 13.06 -13.51
N ALA A 465 -24.73 14.24 -13.84
CA ALA A 465 -24.64 15.37 -12.91
C ALA A 465 -25.07 16.68 -13.60
N LYS A 466 -25.80 17.52 -12.88
CA LYS A 466 -26.10 18.91 -13.24
C LYS A 466 -24.90 19.83 -12.98
N ALA A 467 -24.13 19.53 -11.94
CA ALA A 467 -22.93 20.25 -11.60
C ALA A 467 -21.94 19.38 -10.82
N ILE A 468 -20.67 19.75 -10.88
CA ILE A 468 -19.57 19.19 -10.11
C ILE A 468 -19.03 20.33 -9.24
N HIS A 469 -19.19 20.18 -7.93
CA HIS A 469 -18.76 21.15 -6.93
C HIS A 469 -17.43 20.72 -6.32
N LEU A 470 -16.51 21.66 -6.11
CA LEU A 470 -15.20 21.37 -5.55
C LEU A 470 -14.88 22.31 -4.37
N LEU A 471 -14.42 21.74 -3.26
CA LEU A 471 -13.62 22.47 -2.27
C LEU A 471 -12.16 22.39 -2.73
N SER A 472 -11.70 23.46 -3.38
CA SER A 472 -10.41 23.56 -4.04
C SER A 472 -10.08 25.04 -4.26
N GLY A 473 -9.75 25.44 -5.50
CA GLY A 473 -9.39 26.80 -5.90
C GLY A 473 -8.14 27.33 -5.23
N VAL A 474 -7.32 26.44 -4.68
CA VAL A 474 -6.09 26.79 -3.99
C VAL A 474 -4.93 25.94 -4.46
N SER A 475 -3.74 26.52 -4.49
CA SER A 475 -2.53 25.85 -4.95
C SER A 475 -1.29 26.35 -4.20
N GLY A 476 -0.24 25.53 -4.19
CA GLY A 476 1.11 26.01 -3.91
C GLY A 476 1.59 26.93 -5.03
N TRP A 477 2.29 28.01 -4.66
CA TRP A 477 2.81 29.05 -5.56
C TRP A 477 1.73 29.71 -6.44
N GLY A 478 0.48 29.72 -5.96
CA GLY A 478 -0.66 30.29 -6.67
C GLY A 478 -0.63 31.81 -6.73
N TYR A 479 -1.58 32.40 -7.46
CA TYR A 479 -1.75 33.85 -7.48
C TYR A 479 -1.93 34.43 -6.06
N PRO A 480 -1.23 35.52 -5.69
CA PRO A 480 -0.47 36.42 -6.54
C PRO A 480 1.03 36.11 -6.65
N TYR A 481 1.51 34.98 -6.14
CA TYR A 481 2.91 34.58 -6.27
C TYR A 481 3.25 34.33 -7.76
N SER A 482 2.59 33.35 -8.38
CA SER A 482 2.57 33.23 -9.83
C SER A 482 1.48 34.12 -10.42
N GLN A 483 1.84 35.00 -11.34
CA GLN A 483 0.91 35.89 -12.04
C GLN A 483 0.53 35.40 -13.43
N GLU A 484 1.11 34.28 -13.87
CA GLU A 484 0.76 33.65 -15.14
C GLU A 484 -0.67 33.09 -15.06
N LYS A 485 -1.52 33.54 -15.99
CA LYS A 485 -2.93 33.11 -16.07
C LYS A 485 -3.09 31.86 -16.93
N THR A 486 -2.26 30.85 -16.69
CA THR A 486 -2.33 29.57 -17.41
C THR A 486 -3.19 28.55 -16.66
N VAL A 487 -3.49 27.42 -17.29
CA VAL A 487 -4.37 26.40 -16.72
C VAL A 487 -3.63 25.66 -15.60
N SER A 488 -4.13 25.81 -14.37
CA SER A 488 -3.58 25.13 -13.20
C SER A 488 -4.06 23.67 -13.15
N MET A 489 -5.36 23.47 -13.36
CA MET A 489 -6.03 22.17 -13.36
C MET A 489 -7.16 22.14 -14.38
N THR A 490 -7.36 21.01 -15.05
CA THR A 490 -8.52 20.74 -15.91
C THR A 490 -9.39 19.70 -15.24
N VAL A 491 -10.69 19.98 -15.12
CA VAL A 491 -11.69 18.97 -14.74
C VAL A 491 -12.19 18.33 -16.03
N ARG A 492 -11.72 17.10 -16.29
CA ARG A 492 -12.12 16.32 -17.47
C ARG A 492 -13.22 15.34 -17.10
N ILE A 493 -14.35 15.46 -17.76
CA ILE A 493 -15.50 14.57 -17.60
C ILE A 493 -15.42 13.51 -18.68
N VAL A 494 -15.44 12.24 -18.29
CA VAL A 494 -15.52 11.10 -19.22
C VAL A 494 -16.90 10.49 -19.09
N TYR A 495 -17.66 10.52 -20.19
CA TYR A 495 -19.02 10.00 -20.25
C TYR A 495 -19.02 8.51 -20.60
N ALA A 496 -20.04 7.78 -20.15
CA ALA A 496 -20.19 6.35 -20.39
C ALA A 496 -20.34 5.98 -21.88
N ASN A 497 -20.60 6.96 -22.75
CA ASN A 497 -20.65 6.81 -24.21
C ASN A 497 -19.26 6.96 -24.87
N GLY A 498 -18.19 7.17 -24.08
CA GLY A 498 -16.82 7.37 -24.55
C GLY A 498 -16.44 8.81 -24.90
N LYS A 499 -17.37 9.77 -24.87
CA LYS A 499 -17.07 11.20 -25.07
C LYS A 499 -16.33 11.78 -23.85
N THR A 500 -15.56 12.83 -24.09
CA THR A 500 -14.87 13.58 -23.04
C THR A 500 -15.15 15.07 -23.15
N GLU A 501 -15.21 15.75 -22.01
CA GLU A 501 -15.39 17.20 -21.90
C GLU A 501 -14.39 17.80 -20.91
N ASP A 502 -13.64 18.82 -21.33
CA ASP A 502 -12.61 19.47 -20.51
C ASP A 502 -13.08 20.85 -20.03
N HIS A 503 -12.93 21.11 -18.73
CA HIS A 503 -13.13 22.40 -18.10
C HIS A 503 -11.85 22.91 -17.46
N ASP A 504 -11.22 23.89 -18.11
CA ASP A 504 -9.94 24.46 -17.68
C ASP A 504 -10.11 25.48 -16.55
N LEU A 505 -9.39 25.26 -15.45
CA LEU A 505 -9.35 26.13 -14.28
C LEU A 505 -7.99 26.82 -14.19
N LYS A 506 -7.99 28.13 -14.38
CA LYS A 506 -6.77 28.95 -14.48
C LYS A 506 -6.28 29.53 -13.16
N ASN A 507 -4.96 29.67 -13.02
CA ASN A 507 -4.33 30.43 -11.93
C ASN A 507 -4.69 31.93 -12.03
N GLY A 508 -4.97 32.56 -10.89
CA GLY A 508 -5.42 33.96 -10.82
C GLY A 508 -6.86 34.22 -11.28
N GLU A 509 -7.56 33.19 -11.79
CA GLU A 509 -8.98 33.24 -12.13
C GLU A 509 -9.78 32.31 -11.22
N HIS A 510 -9.44 31.02 -11.19
CA HIS A 510 -10.09 30.01 -10.37
C HIS A 510 -9.23 29.62 -9.16
N PHE A 511 -7.91 29.58 -9.36
CA PHE A 511 -6.92 29.23 -8.34
C PHE A 511 -6.21 30.44 -7.76
N ALA A 512 -5.93 30.38 -6.46
CA ALA A 512 -5.11 31.34 -5.74
C ALA A 512 -4.18 30.63 -4.75
N ASP A 513 -3.19 31.34 -4.20
CA ASP A 513 -2.31 30.76 -3.19
C ASP A 513 -3.08 30.41 -1.91
N TYR A 514 -2.83 29.23 -1.35
CA TYR A 514 -3.53 28.74 -0.16
C TYR A 514 -3.08 29.45 1.14
N ILE A 515 -1.87 30.03 1.21
CA ILE A 515 -1.26 30.50 2.46
C ILE A 515 -1.97 31.69 3.11
N ARG A 516 -2.78 32.41 2.35
CA ARG A 516 -3.53 33.59 2.78
C ARG A 516 -4.80 33.75 1.95
N ARG A 517 -5.79 34.47 2.48
CA ARG A 517 -6.96 34.86 1.68
C ARG A 517 -6.55 35.74 0.50
N VAL A 518 -6.91 35.29 -0.69
CA VAL A 518 -6.73 35.97 -1.98
C VAL A 518 -7.97 35.69 -2.80
N ASP A 519 -8.68 36.75 -3.19
CA ASP A 519 -9.90 36.61 -3.98
C ASP A 519 -9.59 36.65 -5.48
N VAL A 520 -10.16 35.68 -6.20
CA VAL A 520 -10.08 35.52 -7.66
C VAL A 520 -11.50 35.30 -8.21
N PRO A 521 -11.80 35.76 -9.44
CA PRO A 521 -13.18 35.90 -9.91
C PRO A 521 -13.94 34.58 -10.19
N GLY A 522 -13.24 33.52 -10.57
CA GLY A 522 -13.77 32.21 -10.92
C GLY A 522 -13.95 31.24 -9.75
N SER A 523 -13.72 31.71 -8.51
CA SER A 523 -13.99 30.91 -7.31
C SER A 523 -14.40 31.76 -6.13
N LYS A 524 -15.16 31.18 -5.19
CA LYS A 524 -15.59 31.87 -3.97
C LYS A 524 -14.75 31.43 -2.78
N PHE A 525 -14.54 32.30 -1.81
CA PHE A 525 -13.98 31.87 -0.52
C PHE A 525 -14.96 30.90 0.16
N ALA A 526 -14.47 29.74 0.64
CA ALA A 526 -15.30 28.76 1.34
C ALA A 526 -15.15 28.91 2.85
N PHE A 527 -13.95 28.71 3.37
CA PHE A 527 -13.61 28.88 4.79
C PHE A 527 -12.10 28.99 4.97
N SER A 528 -11.69 29.42 6.18
CA SER A 528 -10.29 29.44 6.58
C SER A 528 -9.90 28.11 7.21
N ALA A 529 -8.68 27.64 6.93
CA ALA A 529 -8.02 26.63 7.76
C ALA A 529 -7.38 27.30 8.99
N GLN A 530 -6.84 26.53 9.93
CA GLN A 530 -6.16 27.07 11.11
C GLN A 530 -5.03 28.03 10.68
N GLY A 531 -5.07 29.26 11.18
CA GLY A 531 -4.16 30.33 10.79
C GLY A 531 -4.75 31.26 9.72
N ARG A 532 -3.96 31.60 8.71
CA ARG A 532 -4.36 32.56 7.64
C ARG A 532 -4.73 31.89 6.32
N GLN A 533 -4.62 30.57 6.24
CA GLN A 533 -4.80 29.80 5.03
C GLN A 533 -6.27 29.75 4.60
N GLN A 534 -6.50 29.58 3.30
CA GLN A 534 -7.83 29.55 2.70
C GLN A 534 -8.14 28.24 2.01
N VAL A 535 -9.44 27.95 1.93
CA VAL A 535 -10.04 26.99 1.00
C VAL A 535 -11.08 27.75 0.19
N ARG A 536 -11.17 27.46 -1.11
CA ARG A 536 -12.12 28.09 -2.02
C ARG A 536 -13.11 27.07 -2.58
N TYR A 537 -14.20 27.57 -3.12
CA TYR A 537 -15.29 26.82 -3.71
C TYR A 537 -15.36 27.11 -5.22
N LEU A 538 -15.40 26.03 -6.00
CA LEU A 538 -15.54 26.03 -7.46
C LEU A 538 -16.80 25.26 -7.85
N LYS A 539 -17.35 25.61 -9.02
CA LYS A 539 -18.43 24.85 -9.67
C LYS A 539 -18.07 24.65 -11.14
N VAL A 540 -18.22 23.43 -11.63
CA VAL A 540 -18.13 23.05 -13.04
C VAL A 540 -19.49 22.51 -13.46
N GLU A 541 -19.99 22.92 -14.62
CA GLU A 541 -21.29 22.49 -15.15
C GLU A 541 -21.07 21.65 -16.40
N PRO A 542 -21.33 20.32 -16.34
CA PRO A 542 -21.27 19.45 -17.52
C PRO A 542 -22.20 19.97 -18.62
N LYS A 543 -21.74 20.01 -19.87
CA LYS A 543 -22.60 20.42 -21.01
C LYS A 543 -23.50 19.29 -21.47
N GLU A 544 -23.03 18.05 -21.37
CA GLU A 544 -23.81 16.86 -21.74
C GLU A 544 -24.60 16.35 -20.51
N LYS A 545 -25.79 15.80 -20.76
CA LYS A 545 -26.66 15.23 -19.72
C LYS A 545 -26.47 13.72 -19.55
N ASP A 546 -25.51 13.14 -20.26
CA ASP A 546 -25.25 11.71 -20.22
C ASP A 546 -24.63 11.26 -18.90
N LYS A 547 -24.68 9.96 -18.65
CA LYS A 547 -24.07 9.33 -17.48
C LYS A 547 -22.55 9.59 -17.49
N ILE A 548 -22.04 10.22 -16.45
CA ILE A 548 -20.61 10.40 -16.23
C ILE A 548 -20.04 9.08 -15.73
N GLU A 549 -19.08 8.52 -16.45
CA GLU A 549 -18.33 7.34 -16.01
C GLU A 549 -17.36 7.73 -14.90
N LYS A 550 -16.51 8.73 -15.17
CA LYS A 550 -15.52 9.26 -14.23
C LYS A 550 -15.24 10.75 -14.47
N VAL A 551 -14.76 11.41 -13.42
CA VAL A 551 -14.23 12.78 -13.45
C VAL A 551 -12.73 12.72 -13.16
N GLU A 552 -11.93 13.19 -14.11
CA GLU A 552 -10.48 13.26 -14.01
C GLU A 552 -10.05 14.68 -13.61
N LEU A 553 -9.23 14.77 -12.57
CA LEU A 553 -8.56 16.01 -12.17
C LEU A 553 -7.17 15.99 -12.79
N VAL A 554 -6.97 16.78 -13.84
CA VAL A 554 -5.76 16.74 -14.66
C VAL A 554 -4.93 17.99 -14.43
N LYS A 555 -3.63 17.82 -14.21
CA LYS A 555 -2.70 18.92 -14.06
C LYS A 555 -2.51 19.66 -15.39
N GLY A 556 -2.75 20.97 -15.39
CA GLY A 556 -2.47 21.83 -16.54
C GLY A 556 -0.98 22.23 -16.66
N PRO A 557 -0.60 23.04 -17.65
CA PRO A 557 0.79 23.44 -17.88
C PRO A 557 1.37 24.43 -16.85
N ASP A 558 0.55 25.02 -15.97
CA ASP A 558 0.99 26.02 -15.00
C ASP A 558 2.02 25.49 -13.98
N ASN A 559 2.87 26.34 -13.41
CA ASN A 559 3.86 25.93 -12.41
C ASN A 559 3.30 25.75 -10.99
N THR A 560 2.02 26.05 -10.78
CA THR A 560 1.34 25.82 -9.50
C THR A 560 1.15 24.34 -9.17
N ALA A 561 0.96 24.02 -7.89
CA ALA A 561 0.58 22.69 -7.42
C ALA A 561 -0.86 22.74 -6.84
N PRO A 562 -1.90 22.38 -7.62
CA PRO A 562 -3.29 22.53 -7.21
C PRO A 562 -3.70 21.50 -6.15
N VAL A 563 -4.58 21.93 -5.23
CA VAL A 563 -5.07 21.12 -4.11
C VAL A 563 -6.60 21.01 -4.17
N VAL A 564 -7.13 19.79 -4.00
CA VAL A 564 -8.57 19.50 -3.92
C VAL A 564 -8.86 18.76 -2.62
N LEU A 565 -9.79 19.29 -1.82
CA LEU A 565 -10.17 18.77 -0.51
C LEU A 565 -11.42 17.90 -0.55
N ALA A 566 -12.37 18.20 -1.44
CA ALA A 566 -13.61 17.43 -1.59
C ALA A 566 -14.27 17.73 -2.94
N VAL A 567 -15.03 16.74 -3.44
CA VAL A 567 -15.84 16.87 -4.66
C VAL A 567 -17.25 16.36 -4.36
N THR A 568 -18.26 17.09 -4.83
CA THR A 568 -19.68 16.70 -4.70
C THR A 568 -20.38 16.90 -6.04
N LEU A 569 -21.12 15.89 -6.49
CA LEU A 569 -21.99 16.00 -7.67
C LEU A 569 -23.37 16.55 -7.25
N GLU A 570 -23.91 17.49 -8.00
CA GLU A 570 -25.34 17.84 -7.98
C GLU A 570 -26.05 16.98 -9.01
N MET A 571 -27.05 16.22 -8.59
CA MET A 571 -27.86 15.38 -9.45
C MET A 571 -28.76 16.26 -10.35
N PRO A 572 -29.06 15.85 -11.59
CA PRO A 572 -30.12 16.47 -12.37
C PRO A 572 -31.46 16.40 -11.63
N ASP A 573 -32.30 17.41 -11.85
CA ASP A 573 -33.64 17.50 -11.26
C ASP A 573 -34.56 16.36 -11.70
#